data_AF-G0NGG4-F1
#
_entry.id   AF-G0NGG4-F1
#
_cell.length_a   1.000
_cell.length_b   1.000
_cell.length_c   1.000
_cell.angle_alpha   90.00
_cell.angle_beta   90.00
_cell.angle_gamma   90.00
#
_symmetry.space_group_name_H-M   'P 1'
#
loop_
_entity.id
_entity.type
_entity.pdbx_description
1 polymer ?
#
loop_
_entity_poly.entity_id
_entity_poly.type
_entity_poly.pdbx_seq_one_letter_code
_entity_poly.pdbx_strand_id
1 'polypeptide(L)'
;MMSTTPGSMNRSAVEVSNPFERKKMKSEDYAPFRAREPEPLLLRQSKLEGDSGAEEAPIFRSHDAPGGSGAPGAARALIAQGPLTRPKSEANDTYTPQIKLLEAMKFLITPLDMPSLSPLLTRIEKKLLESSPNKMIPNNEMILGMAVLVTKITNHSMPIQSESVKSISLREFMCYLKAAIMNSKLEGFEGLLEKIRGRIGELAAEDKNIPAEKVASALQATLEVIGF
;
A
#
# COMPACT_ATOMS: atom_id res chain seq x y z
N MET A 1 -34.70 44.15 69.76
CA MET A 1 -33.44 44.56 69.13
C MET A 1 -33.18 43.65 67.95
N MET A 2 -32.76 44.27 66.84
CA MET A 2 -32.19 43.70 65.61
C MET A 2 -33.12 43.08 64.55
N SER A 3 -33.46 43.97 63.62
CA SER A 3 -33.80 43.82 62.21
C SER A 3 -32.81 42.95 61.41
N THR A 4 -33.28 42.28 60.35
CA THR A 4 -32.97 42.60 58.93
C THR A 4 -33.71 41.67 57.94
N THR A 5 -34.16 42.30 56.86
CA THR A 5 -34.93 41.79 55.71
C THR A 5 -34.01 41.33 54.55
N PRO A 6 -34.50 40.89 53.36
CA PRO A 6 -33.93 39.80 52.56
C PRO A 6 -33.09 40.27 51.35
N GLY A 7 -32.21 39.39 50.87
CA GLY A 7 -31.41 39.60 49.65
C GLY A 7 -31.97 38.83 48.45
N SER A 8 -32.77 39.51 47.63
CA SER A 8 -33.15 39.12 46.27
C SER A 8 -31.99 39.45 45.32
N MET A 9 -31.45 38.47 44.60
CA MET A 9 -30.45 38.68 43.56
C MET A 9 -31.05 38.44 42.17
N ASN A 10 -31.25 39.54 41.46
CA ASN A 10 -31.54 39.62 40.04
C ASN A 10 -30.41 38.98 39.23
N ARG A 11 -30.71 38.02 38.36
CA ARG A 11 -29.83 37.62 37.25
C ARG A 11 -30.32 38.30 35.98
N SER A 12 -29.60 39.33 35.58
CA SER A 12 -29.74 40.01 34.30
C SER A 12 -29.46 39.06 33.14
N ALA A 13 -30.32 39.12 32.13
CA ALA A 13 -30.14 38.48 30.84
C ALA A 13 -28.94 39.11 30.11
N VAL A 14 -28.00 38.28 29.66
CA VAL A 14 -26.92 38.68 28.77
C VAL A 14 -27.43 38.52 27.33
N GLU A 15 -27.70 39.66 26.70
CA GLU A 15 -27.99 39.76 25.27
C GLU A 15 -26.67 39.56 24.50
N VAL A 16 -26.49 38.38 23.89
CA VAL A 16 -25.34 38.08 23.04
C VAL A 16 -25.66 38.53 21.62
N SER A 17 -25.07 39.67 21.22
CA SER A 17 -25.12 40.19 19.86
C SER A 17 -24.54 39.19 18.85
N ASN A 18 -25.29 39.00 17.77
CA ASN A 18 -25.02 38.08 16.67
C ASN A 18 -24.10 38.74 15.62
N PRO A 19 -22.87 38.25 15.35
CA PRO A 19 -21.91 38.94 14.48
C PRO A 19 -21.92 38.46 13.02
N PHE A 20 -23.09 38.17 12.45
CA PHE A 20 -23.21 37.77 11.03
C PHE A 20 -23.75 38.90 10.15
N GLU A 21 -23.12 40.07 10.18
CA GLU A 21 -23.23 41.04 9.08
C GLU A 21 -22.25 40.65 7.96
N ARG A 22 -22.75 39.89 6.99
CA ARG A 22 -22.04 39.63 5.73
C ARG A 22 -22.07 40.89 4.87
N LYS A 23 -20.94 41.61 4.84
CA LYS A 23 -20.64 42.62 3.83
C LYS A 23 -20.73 42.01 2.43
N LYS A 24 -21.57 42.60 1.57
CA LYS A 24 -21.57 42.38 0.13
C LYS A 24 -20.24 42.85 -0.46
N MET A 25 -19.37 41.92 -0.85
CA MET A 25 -18.21 42.23 -1.69
C MET A 25 -18.66 42.37 -3.14
N LYS A 26 -18.27 43.51 -3.72
CA LYS A 26 -18.44 43.87 -5.14
C LYS A 26 -17.68 42.90 -6.02
N SER A 27 -18.34 42.45 -7.08
CA SER A 27 -17.76 41.75 -8.21
C SER A 27 -17.02 42.73 -9.12
N GLU A 28 -15.69 42.66 -9.16
CA GLU A 28 -14.87 43.32 -10.18
C GLU A 28 -13.88 42.30 -10.78
N ASP A 29 -13.89 42.26 -12.11
CA ASP A 29 -12.90 41.76 -13.06
C ASP A 29 -12.53 40.27 -13.07
N TYR A 30 -13.41 39.50 -13.74
CA TYR A 30 -13.09 38.19 -14.28
C TYR A 30 -12.58 38.35 -15.73
N ALA A 31 -11.26 38.26 -15.95
CA ALA A 31 -10.69 38.12 -17.28
C ALA A 31 -10.71 36.64 -17.71
N PRO A 32 -11.24 36.28 -18.89
CA PRO A 32 -11.31 34.89 -19.34
C PRO A 32 -9.91 34.35 -19.67
N PHE A 33 -9.56 33.23 -19.05
CA PHE A 33 -8.37 32.45 -19.36
C PHE A 33 -8.38 32.05 -20.85
N ARG A 34 -7.37 32.50 -21.60
CA ARG A 34 -7.09 32.02 -22.96
C ARG A 34 -6.78 30.52 -22.90
N ALA A 35 -7.56 29.74 -23.65
CA ALA A 35 -7.24 28.35 -23.96
C ALA A 35 -5.87 28.29 -24.66
N ARG A 36 -4.96 27.52 -24.07
CA ARG A 36 -3.64 27.23 -24.65
C ARG A 36 -3.82 26.02 -25.55
N GLU A 37 -3.63 26.19 -26.86
CA GLU A 37 -3.69 25.09 -27.83
C GLU A 37 -2.62 24.03 -27.51
N PRO A 38 -2.95 22.73 -27.65
CA PRO A 38 -1.97 21.66 -27.52
C PRO A 38 -1.11 21.54 -28.78
N GLU A 39 0.20 21.60 -28.59
CA GLU A 39 1.23 21.27 -29.59
C GLU A 39 1.07 19.83 -30.13
N PRO A 40 1.16 19.61 -31.46
CA PRO A 40 1.11 18.27 -32.03
C PRO A 40 2.45 17.53 -31.83
N LEU A 41 2.38 16.38 -31.15
CA LEU A 41 3.51 15.46 -30.98
C LEU A 41 3.92 14.85 -32.32
N LEU A 42 5.11 15.24 -32.80
CA LEU A 42 5.73 14.61 -33.96
C LEU A 42 6.16 13.17 -33.66
N LEU A 43 5.63 12.29 -34.49
CA LEU A 43 5.83 10.86 -34.62
C LEU A 43 7.32 10.55 -34.85
N ARG A 44 8.01 10.01 -33.83
CA ARG A 44 9.38 9.48 -33.99
C ARG A 44 9.30 8.00 -34.38
N GLN A 45 9.41 7.72 -35.68
CA GLN A 45 9.53 6.36 -36.19
C GLN A 45 10.96 5.83 -35.94
N SER A 46 11.08 4.80 -35.12
CA SER A 46 12.33 4.05 -34.93
C SER A 46 12.36 2.87 -35.90
N LYS A 47 13.29 2.95 -36.84
CA LYS A 47 13.69 1.91 -37.80
C LYS A 47 14.40 0.78 -37.04
N LEU A 48 13.84 -0.43 -37.07
CA LEU A 48 14.51 -1.67 -36.66
C LEU A 48 14.76 -2.51 -37.91
N GLU A 49 15.99 -2.43 -38.40
CA GLU A 49 16.56 -3.43 -39.30
C GLU A 49 16.98 -4.62 -38.45
N GLY A 50 16.51 -5.81 -38.83
CA GLY A 50 16.95 -7.07 -38.26
C GLY A 50 18.30 -7.49 -38.80
N ASP A 51 18.96 -8.38 -38.08
CA ASP A 51 19.69 -9.45 -38.73
C ASP A 51 19.67 -10.73 -37.89
N SER A 52 19.63 -11.79 -38.65
CA SER A 52 19.52 -13.20 -38.42
C SER A 52 20.76 -13.85 -37.80
N GLY A 53 20.57 -15.02 -37.21
CA GLY A 53 21.66 -15.89 -36.77
C GLY A 53 21.13 -17.20 -36.22
N ALA A 54 20.87 -18.14 -37.13
CA ALA A 54 20.52 -19.54 -36.89
C ALA A 54 21.66 -20.30 -36.17
N GLU A 55 21.29 -21.30 -35.35
CA GLU A 55 21.73 -22.71 -35.36
C GLU A 55 22.04 -23.07 -33.88
N GLU A 56 21.91 -24.27 -33.34
CA GLU A 56 21.74 -25.63 -33.88
C GLU A 56 21.04 -26.48 -32.80
N ALA A 57 20.53 -27.63 -33.21
CA ALA A 57 19.70 -28.57 -32.46
C ALA A 57 20.51 -29.47 -31.46
N PRO A 58 19.83 -30.33 -30.66
CA PRO A 58 20.36 -31.00 -29.47
C PRO A 58 20.78 -32.46 -29.73
N ILE A 59 21.82 -32.97 -29.06
CA ILE A 59 22.22 -34.38 -29.17
C ILE A 59 22.74 -34.98 -27.84
N PHE A 60 21.97 -35.98 -27.36
CA PHE A 60 22.34 -37.25 -26.67
C PHE A 60 23.34 -37.28 -25.49
N ARG A 61 22.91 -37.91 -24.37
CA ARG A 61 23.20 -39.34 -24.10
C ARG A 61 22.52 -39.85 -22.81
N SER A 62 21.74 -40.92 -22.96
CA SER A 62 21.30 -41.85 -21.91
C SER A 62 22.41 -42.83 -21.50
N HIS A 63 22.11 -43.70 -20.51
CA HIS A 63 22.84 -44.86 -19.97
C HIS A 63 23.70 -44.55 -18.72
N ASP A 64 23.70 -45.28 -17.61
CA ASP A 64 23.04 -46.54 -17.22
C ASP A 64 22.97 -46.62 -15.68
N ALA A 65 21.93 -47.30 -15.17
CA ALA A 65 21.93 -47.93 -13.85
C ALA A 65 22.30 -49.41 -14.04
N PRO A 66 22.92 -50.07 -13.03
CA PRO A 66 22.32 -51.34 -12.62
C PRO A 66 22.46 -51.67 -11.13
N GLY A 67 21.40 -52.30 -10.61
CA GLY A 67 21.53 -53.60 -9.93
C GLY A 67 21.73 -53.58 -8.40
N GLY A 68 20.81 -54.24 -7.68
CA GLY A 68 21.02 -54.57 -6.27
C GLY A 68 19.81 -55.19 -5.57
N SER A 69 19.52 -56.45 -5.90
CA SER A 69 18.55 -57.34 -5.24
C SER A 69 19.03 -57.78 -3.85
N GLY A 70 18.13 -57.98 -2.87
CA GLY A 70 18.52 -58.54 -1.57
C GLY A 70 17.47 -58.65 -0.45
N ALA A 71 16.37 -59.38 -0.71
CA ALA A 71 15.65 -60.30 0.20
C ALA A 71 14.98 -59.82 1.54
N PRO A 72 13.95 -60.58 2.02
CA PRO A 72 13.04 -60.17 3.08
C PRO A 72 13.34 -60.82 4.44
N GLY A 73 12.99 -60.13 5.53
CA GLY A 73 13.08 -60.65 6.89
C GLY A 73 11.99 -60.06 7.78
N ALA A 74 11.00 -60.87 8.12
CA ALA A 74 9.95 -60.56 9.06
C ALA A 74 10.49 -60.43 10.49
N ALA A 75 9.99 -59.44 11.24
CA ALA A 75 9.20 -59.65 12.46
C ALA A 75 9.30 -58.47 13.44
N ARG A 76 8.18 -58.29 14.14
CA ARG A 76 7.97 -57.59 15.42
C ARG A 76 7.64 -56.10 15.37
N ALA A 77 6.32 -55.89 15.44
CA ALA A 77 5.67 -54.75 16.02
C ALA A 77 6.32 -54.35 17.35
N LEU A 78 6.86 -53.13 17.37
CA LEU A 78 7.08 -52.33 18.56
C LEU A 78 6.31 -51.03 18.34
N ILE A 79 5.44 -50.73 19.29
CA ILE A 79 4.66 -49.50 19.39
C ILE A 79 5.66 -48.36 19.57
N ALA A 80 6.11 -47.80 18.46
CA ALA A 80 6.79 -46.52 18.42
C ALA A 80 5.71 -45.47 18.25
N GLN A 81 5.63 -44.56 19.22
CA GLN A 81 4.84 -43.34 19.12
C GLN A 81 5.16 -42.70 17.77
N GLY A 82 4.17 -42.71 16.86
CA GLY A 82 4.34 -42.12 15.55
C GLY A 82 4.83 -40.69 15.74
N PRO A 83 5.82 -40.22 14.95
CA PRO A 83 6.06 -38.79 14.86
C PRO A 83 4.71 -38.20 14.51
N LEU A 84 4.21 -37.30 15.36
CA LEU A 84 3.09 -36.45 15.04
C LEU A 84 3.54 -35.69 13.79
N THR A 85 3.27 -36.25 12.62
CA THR A 85 3.46 -35.58 11.35
C THR A 85 2.49 -34.43 11.43
N ARG A 86 3.01 -33.28 11.86
CA ARG A 86 2.39 -31.99 11.57
C ARG A 86 1.96 -32.10 10.12
N PRO A 87 0.72 -31.74 9.77
CA PRO A 87 0.42 -31.52 8.37
C PRO A 87 1.52 -30.60 7.87
N LYS A 88 2.35 -31.14 6.97
CA LYS A 88 3.31 -30.38 6.21
C LYS A 88 2.38 -29.44 5.45
N SER A 89 2.16 -28.26 6.01
CA SER A 89 1.59 -27.16 5.27
C SER A 89 2.54 -27.02 4.10
N GLU A 90 2.17 -27.60 2.98
CA GLU A 90 2.72 -27.28 1.67
C GLU A 90 2.31 -25.83 1.41
N ALA A 91 2.87 -24.91 2.20
CA ALA A 91 3.12 -23.58 1.73
C ALA A 91 4.11 -23.80 0.61
N ASN A 92 3.58 -23.90 -0.62
CA ASN A 92 4.39 -23.64 -1.77
C ASN A 92 5.02 -22.28 -1.49
N ASP A 93 6.31 -22.26 -1.17
CA ASP A 93 7.02 -21.03 -0.87
C ASP A 93 7.06 -20.23 -2.18
N THR A 94 6.01 -19.44 -2.43
CA THR A 94 5.91 -18.59 -3.59
C THR A 94 6.77 -17.36 -3.30
N TYR A 95 7.67 -17.05 -4.23
CA TYR A 95 8.57 -15.93 -4.14
C TYR A 95 8.24 -14.92 -5.24
N THR A 96 8.32 -13.65 -4.90
CA THR A 96 8.16 -12.54 -5.84
C THR A 96 9.47 -11.74 -5.89
N PRO A 97 9.92 -11.33 -7.08
CA PRO A 97 11.01 -10.37 -7.21
C PRO A 97 10.73 -9.09 -6.41
N GLN A 98 11.70 -8.65 -5.60
CA GLN A 98 11.61 -7.42 -4.80
C GLN A 98 11.24 -6.21 -5.66
N ILE A 99 11.72 -6.18 -6.90
CA ILE A 99 11.45 -5.09 -7.85
C ILE A 99 9.95 -4.84 -8.05
N LYS A 100 9.11 -5.90 -8.10
CA LYS A 100 7.65 -5.75 -8.26
C LYS A 100 7.01 -5.04 -7.07
N LEU A 101 7.50 -5.31 -5.86
CA LEU A 101 7.03 -4.64 -4.64
C LEU A 101 7.45 -3.17 -4.64
N LEU A 102 8.67 -2.86 -5.08
CA LEU A 102 9.14 -1.48 -5.20
C LEU A 102 8.36 -0.70 -6.26
N GLU A 103 8.05 -1.32 -7.38
CA GLU A 103 7.16 -0.75 -8.41
C GLU A 103 5.75 -0.49 -7.87
N ALA A 104 5.19 -1.44 -7.10
CA ALA A 104 3.90 -1.26 -6.44
C ALA A 104 3.92 -0.06 -5.46
N MET A 105 4.98 0.06 -4.66
CA MET A 105 5.14 1.16 -3.70
C MET A 105 5.34 2.50 -4.41
N LYS A 106 6.09 2.53 -5.51
CA LYS A 106 6.19 3.71 -6.37
C LYS A 106 4.81 4.11 -6.89
N PHE A 107 4.08 3.16 -7.46
CA PHE A 107 2.72 3.38 -8.00
C PHE A 107 1.74 3.87 -6.93
N LEU A 108 1.87 3.40 -5.68
CA LEU A 108 1.08 3.88 -4.55
C LEU A 108 1.42 5.32 -4.17
N ILE A 109 2.70 5.69 -4.16
CA ILE A 109 3.16 6.98 -3.65
C ILE A 109 2.97 8.11 -4.66
N THR A 110 3.20 7.84 -5.96
CA THR A 110 3.10 8.84 -7.03
C THR A 110 1.79 9.65 -7.03
N PRO A 111 0.59 9.04 -6.97
CA PRO A 111 -0.66 9.82 -7.03
C PRO A 111 -0.98 10.61 -5.76
N LEU A 112 -0.24 10.40 -4.66
CA LEU A 112 -0.49 11.11 -3.40
C LEU A 112 0.08 12.54 -3.41
N ASP A 113 1.08 12.82 -4.25
CA ASP A 113 1.73 14.14 -4.43
C ASP A 113 1.96 14.93 -3.12
N MET A 114 2.60 14.26 -2.15
CA MET A 114 2.92 14.83 -0.85
C MET A 114 4.43 15.11 -0.70
N PRO A 115 4.83 16.33 -0.29
CA PRO A 115 6.23 16.65 0.00
C PRO A 115 6.87 15.71 1.02
N SER A 116 6.12 15.25 2.03
CA SER A 116 6.61 14.31 3.04
C SER A 116 6.97 12.92 2.49
N LEU A 117 6.46 12.56 1.30
CA LEU A 117 6.74 11.29 0.63
C LEU A 117 7.88 11.39 -0.39
N SER A 118 8.28 12.60 -0.79
CA SER A 118 9.35 12.82 -1.77
C SER A 118 10.66 12.10 -1.40
N PRO A 119 11.18 12.20 -0.15
CA PRO A 119 12.40 11.49 0.22
C PRO A 119 12.28 9.97 0.09
N LEU A 120 11.10 9.43 0.39
CA LEU A 120 10.83 7.99 0.28
C LEU A 120 10.76 7.56 -1.19
N LEU A 121 10.06 8.33 -2.03
CA LEU A 121 9.95 8.09 -3.46
C LEU A 121 11.34 8.07 -4.11
N THR A 122 12.19 9.07 -3.84
CA THR A 122 13.56 9.11 -4.36
C THR A 122 14.38 7.90 -3.94
N ARG A 123 14.24 7.43 -2.69
CA ARG A 123 14.92 6.21 -2.23
C ARG A 123 14.43 4.97 -2.97
N ILE A 124 13.12 4.84 -3.21
CA ILE A 124 12.54 3.75 -3.98
C ILE A 124 13.07 3.77 -5.41
N GLU A 125 13.11 4.93 -6.06
CA GLU A 125 13.62 5.06 -7.42
C GLU A 125 15.11 4.71 -7.53
N LYS A 126 15.93 5.18 -6.58
CA LYS A 126 17.33 4.78 -6.49
C LYS A 126 17.47 3.27 -6.32
N LYS A 127 16.69 2.67 -5.41
CA LYS A 127 16.68 1.22 -5.22
C LYS A 127 16.23 0.48 -6.47
N LEU A 128 15.24 0.96 -7.21
CA LEU A 128 14.81 0.34 -8.47
C LEU A 128 15.94 0.31 -9.51
N LEU A 129 16.77 1.35 -9.58
CA LEU A 129 17.94 1.40 -10.46
C LEU A 129 19.06 0.44 -10.01
N GLU A 130 19.22 0.26 -8.71
CA GLU A 130 20.26 -0.61 -8.10
C GLU A 130 19.80 -2.06 -7.92
N SER A 131 18.50 -2.33 -8.01
CA SER A 131 17.93 -3.64 -7.68
C SER A 131 18.28 -4.68 -8.73
N SER A 132 18.93 -5.75 -8.28
CA SER A 132 19.06 -6.95 -9.08
C SER A 132 17.71 -7.68 -9.16
N PRO A 133 17.27 -8.14 -10.35
CA PRO A 133 16.05 -8.94 -10.50
C PRO A 133 16.11 -10.27 -9.72
N ASN A 134 17.28 -10.67 -9.25
CA ASN A 134 17.51 -11.93 -8.53
C ASN A 134 17.13 -11.86 -7.05
N LYS A 135 16.88 -10.66 -6.49
CA LYS A 135 16.46 -10.55 -5.09
C LYS A 135 14.99 -10.91 -4.98
N MET A 136 14.75 -12.11 -4.44
CA MET A 136 13.42 -12.67 -4.22
C MET A 136 12.98 -12.44 -2.77
N ILE A 137 11.68 -12.19 -2.58
CA ILE A 137 11.07 -12.07 -1.26
C ILE A 137 9.95 -13.11 -1.16
N PRO A 138 9.86 -13.86 -0.05
CA PRO A 138 8.71 -14.71 0.23
C PRO A 138 7.40 -13.93 0.17
N ASN A 139 6.39 -14.44 -0.54
CA ASN A 139 5.10 -13.74 -0.68
C ASN A 139 4.41 -13.53 0.67
N ASN A 140 4.51 -14.47 1.60
CA ASN A 140 3.98 -14.35 2.96
C ASN A 140 4.58 -13.16 3.72
N GLU A 141 5.89 -12.88 3.58
CA GLU A 141 6.53 -11.70 4.16
C GLU A 141 6.03 -10.41 3.51
N MET A 142 5.85 -10.39 2.19
CA MET A 142 5.29 -9.23 1.49
C MET A 142 3.84 -8.95 1.90
N ILE A 143 3.02 -10.01 2.00
CA ILE A 143 1.62 -9.92 2.44
C ILE A 143 1.58 -9.41 3.88
N LEU A 144 2.44 -9.91 4.76
CA LEU A 144 2.54 -9.45 6.14
C LEU A 144 2.93 -7.97 6.20
N GLY A 145 3.94 -7.54 5.43
CA GLY A 145 4.34 -6.14 5.33
C GLY A 145 3.17 -5.24 4.89
N MET A 146 2.46 -5.61 3.83
CA MET A 146 1.31 -4.84 3.35
C MET A 146 0.13 -4.85 4.34
N ALA A 147 -0.09 -5.95 5.06
CA ALA A 147 -1.10 -6.00 6.12
C ALA A 147 -0.74 -5.07 7.30
N VAL A 148 0.55 -4.99 7.65
CA VAL A 148 1.06 -4.04 8.64
C VAL A 148 0.86 -2.60 8.17
N LEU A 149 1.10 -2.29 6.89
CA LEU A 149 0.82 -0.98 6.31
C LEU A 149 -0.64 -0.58 6.49
N VAL A 150 -1.57 -1.45 6.07
CA VAL A 150 -3.02 -1.23 6.20
C VAL A 150 -3.39 -0.95 7.66
N THR A 151 -2.85 -1.74 8.59
CA THR A 151 -3.12 -1.61 10.02
C THR A 151 -2.60 -0.28 10.57
N LYS A 152 -1.34 0.08 10.29
CA LYS A 152 -0.73 1.33 10.77
C LYS A 152 -1.48 2.55 10.25
N ILE A 153 -1.79 2.56 8.96
CA ILE A 153 -2.51 3.66 8.32
C ILE A 153 -3.91 3.82 8.92
N THR A 154 -4.62 2.71 9.11
CA THR A 154 -5.95 2.73 9.74
C THR A 154 -5.89 3.26 11.17
N ASN A 155 -4.89 2.86 11.96
CA ASN A 155 -4.71 3.32 13.34
C ASN A 155 -4.31 4.80 13.45
N HIS A 156 -3.69 5.35 12.41
CA HIS A 156 -3.34 6.77 12.34
C HIS A 156 -4.44 7.64 11.71
N SER A 157 -5.50 7.03 11.21
CA SER A 157 -6.63 7.75 10.65
C SER A 157 -7.48 8.38 11.77
N MET A 158 -7.92 9.60 11.54
CA MET A 158 -8.81 10.34 12.45
C MET A 158 -10.01 10.85 11.66
N PRO A 159 -11.15 11.10 12.30
CA PRO A 159 -12.24 11.83 11.66
C PRO A 159 -11.71 13.14 11.06
N ILE A 160 -12.33 13.58 9.98
CA ILE A 160 -11.94 14.80 9.28
C ILE A 160 -12.04 15.99 10.25
N GLN A 161 -10.89 16.51 10.69
CA GLN A 161 -10.78 17.70 11.52
C GLN A 161 -10.21 18.85 10.66
N SER A 162 -10.51 20.09 11.05
CA SER A 162 -10.25 21.31 10.27
C SER A 162 -8.82 21.42 9.70
N GLU A 163 -8.73 22.06 8.54
CA GLU A 163 -7.70 22.09 7.47
C GLU A 163 -6.22 22.41 7.81
N SER A 164 -5.76 22.34 9.06
CA SER A 164 -4.39 22.80 9.39
C SER A 164 -3.27 21.84 8.99
N VAL A 165 -3.55 20.53 8.84
CA VAL A 165 -2.53 19.51 8.56
C VAL A 165 -2.77 18.88 7.20
N LYS A 166 -1.72 18.84 6.36
CA LYS A 166 -1.76 18.16 5.06
C LYS A 166 -2.07 16.68 5.30
N SER A 167 -3.22 16.23 4.81
CA SER A 167 -3.73 14.90 5.08
C SER A 167 -4.28 14.26 3.81
N ILE A 168 -4.47 12.94 3.87
CA ILE A 168 -4.97 12.11 2.78
C ILE A 168 -6.22 11.40 3.27
N SER A 169 -7.25 11.30 2.43
CA SER A 169 -8.39 10.44 2.70
C SER A 169 -7.92 8.99 2.86
N LEU A 170 -8.35 8.33 3.93
CA LEU A 170 -8.11 6.92 4.16
C LEU A 170 -8.73 6.08 3.05
N ARG A 171 -9.93 6.44 2.60
CA ARG A 171 -10.58 5.78 1.46
C ARG A 171 -9.74 5.89 0.19
N GLU A 172 -9.25 7.08 -0.14
CA GLU A 172 -8.38 7.30 -1.32
C GLU A 172 -7.08 6.51 -1.22
N PHE A 173 -6.42 6.55 -0.06
CA PHE A 173 -5.22 5.75 0.18
C PHE A 173 -5.46 4.25 -0.05
N MET A 174 -6.56 3.70 0.48
CA MET A 174 -6.92 2.30 0.31
C MET A 174 -7.23 1.95 -1.16
N CYS A 175 -7.87 2.87 -1.91
CA CYS A 175 -8.09 2.71 -3.34
C CYS A 175 -6.76 2.63 -4.11
N TYR A 176 -5.82 3.53 -3.83
CA TYR A 176 -4.50 3.49 -4.46
C TYR A 176 -3.71 2.25 -4.09
N LEU A 177 -3.76 1.82 -2.82
CA LEU A 177 -3.11 0.58 -2.38
C LEU A 177 -3.68 -0.64 -3.09
N LYS A 178 -5.00 -0.74 -3.19
CA LYS A 178 -5.66 -1.80 -3.96
C LYS A 178 -5.19 -1.81 -5.42
N ALA A 179 -5.18 -0.64 -6.07
CA ALA A 179 -4.74 -0.51 -7.45
C ALA A 179 -3.26 -0.90 -7.63
N ALA A 180 -2.39 -0.50 -6.71
CA ALA A 180 -0.97 -0.84 -6.72
C ALA A 180 -0.73 -2.35 -6.64
N ILE A 181 -1.42 -3.05 -5.73
CA ILE A 181 -1.32 -4.51 -5.59
C ILE A 181 -1.83 -5.21 -6.85
N MET A 182 -2.97 -4.77 -7.41
CA MET A 182 -3.53 -5.37 -8.61
C MET A 182 -2.62 -5.18 -9.84
N ASN A 183 -2.05 -3.98 -10.00
CA ASN A 183 -1.20 -3.66 -11.15
C ASN A 183 0.18 -4.34 -11.10
N SER A 184 0.68 -4.65 -9.90
CA SER A 184 1.97 -5.32 -9.71
C SER A 184 1.94 -6.83 -9.95
N LYS A 185 0.75 -7.41 -10.19
CA LYS A 185 0.57 -8.86 -10.45
C LYS A 185 1.24 -9.71 -9.36
N LEU A 186 1.00 -9.35 -8.10
CA LEU A 186 1.49 -10.07 -6.93
C LEU A 186 0.52 -11.22 -6.60
N GLU A 187 1.05 -12.44 -6.56
CA GLU A 187 0.26 -13.65 -6.29
C GLU A 187 0.08 -13.87 -4.79
N GLY A 188 -1.06 -14.43 -4.37
CA GLY A 188 -1.36 -14.74 -2.97
C GLY A 188 -1.92 -13.55 -2.15
N PHE A 189 -2.17 -12.42 -2.81
CA PHE A 189 -2.69 -11.19 -2.19
C PHE A 189 -4.21 -11.13 -2.11
N GLU A 190 -4.93 -12.16 -2.55
CA GLU A 190 -6.40 -12.17 -2.66
C GLU A 190 -7.05 -11.90 -1.30
N GLY A 191 -6.58 -12.57 -0.26
CA GLY A 191 -7.10 -12.38 1.10
C GLY A 191 -6.86 -10.96 1.65
N LEU A 192 -5.76 -10.31 1.26
CA LEU A 192 -5.51 -8.92 1.63
C LEU A 192 -6.37 -7.94 0.81
N LEU A 193 -6.52 -8.20 -0.49
CA LEU A 193 -7.35 -7.40 -1.39
C LEU A 193 -8.82 -7.39 -0.94
N GLU A 194 -9.36 -8.52 -0.48
CA GLU A 194 -10.71 -8.57 0.07
C GLU A 194 -10.85 -7.81 1.38
N LYS A 195 -9.84 -7.85 2.26
CA LYS A 195 -9.80 -7.00 3.46
C LYS A 195 -9.80 -5.52 3.11
N ILE A 196 -8.98 -5.10 2.15
CA ILE A 196 -8.92 -3.71 1.68
C ILE A 196 -10.27 -3.30 1.07
N ARG A 197 -10.89 -4.17 0.25
CA ARG A 197 -12.22 -3.94 -0.33
C ARG A 197 -13.29 -3.73 0.75
N GLY A 198 -13.30 -4.59 1.78
CA GLY A 198 -14.20 -4.46 2.92
C GLY A 198 -14.03 -3.11 3.64
N ARG A 199 -12.79 -2.70 3.91
CA ARG A 199 -12.48 -1.38 4.51
C ARG A 199 -12.95 -0.21 3.65
N ILE A 200 -12.74 -0.25 2.33
CA ILE A 200 -13.24 0.80 1.42
C ILE A 200 -14.77 0.91 1.52
N GLY A 201 -15.47 -0.24 1.63
CA GLY A 201 -16.92 -0.26 1.83
C GLY A 201 -17.36 0.37 3.16
N GLU A 202 -16.65 0.08 4.25
CA GLU A 202 -16.90 0.70 5.57
C GLU A 202 -16.71 2.23 5.52
N LEU A 203 -15.72 2.71 4.78
CA LEU A 203 -15.39 4.14 4.63
C LEU A 203 -16.30 4.89 3.63
N ALA A 204 -17.23 4.20 2.97
CA ALA A 204 -18.18 4.85 2.06
C ALA A 204 -19.17 5.75 2.81
N ALA A 205 -19.49 5.43 4.07
CA ALA A 205 -20.41 6.20 4.90
C ALA A 205 -19.72 7.35 5.64
N GLU A 206 -18.53 7.11 6.19
CA GLU A 206 -17.76 8.10 6.95
C GLU A 206 -16.26 7.89 6.68
N ASP A 207 -15.69 8.82 5.92
CA ASP A 207 -14.27 8.79 5.59
C ASP A 207 -13.42 9.42 6.72
N LYS A 208 -12.14 9.07 6.73
CA LYS A 208 -11.17 9.51 7.73
C LYS A 208 -9.96 10.09 7.03
N ASN A 209 -9.25 10.98 7.71
CA ASN A 209 -8.02 11.56 7.19
C ASN A 209 -6.80 10.99 7.91
N ILE A 210 -5.72 10.83 7.17
CA ILE A 210 -4.42 10.39 7.67
C ILE A 210 -3.43 11.53 7.46
N PRO A 211 -2.70 11.98 8.50
CA PRO A 211 -1.63 12.96 8.33
C PRO A 211 -0.54 12.42 7.40
N ALA A 212 -0.05 13.26 6.49
CA ALA A 212 0.91 12.84 5.47
C ALA A 212 2.23 12.30 6.05
N GLU A 213 2.64 12.77 7.23
CA GLU A 213 3.82 12.28 7.95
C GLU A 213 3.62 10.85 8.47
N LYS A 214 2.39 10.51 8.89
CA LYS A 214 2.05 9.17 9.33
C LYS A 214 2.00 8.19 8.15
N VAL A 215 1.57 8.66 6.99
CA VAL A 215 1.64 7.88 5.74
C VAL A 215 3.09 7.55 5.40
N ALA A 216 3.97 8.56 5.39
CA ALA A 216 5.40 8.38 5.14
C ALA A 216 6.04 7.40 6.12
N SER A 217 5.77 7.56 7.43
CA SER A 217 6.30 6.69 8.48
C SER A 217 5.83 5.24 8.34
N ALA A 218 4.55 5.02 8.02
CA ALA A 218 4.00 3.68 7.85
C ALA A 218 4.57 2.96 6.62
N LEU A 219 4.73 3.67 5.50
CA LEU A 219 5.34 3.14 4.28
C LEU A 219 6.81 2.79 4.49
N GLN A 220 7.59 3.68 5.11
CA GLN A 220 9.00 3.45 5.45
C GLN A 220 9.14 2.18 6.31
N ALA A 221 8.36 2.07 7.38
CA ALA A 221 8.44 0.90 8.26
C ALA A 221 8.01 -0.40 7.57
N THR A 222 7.12 -0.33 6.57
CA THR A 222 6.72 -1.50 5.78
C THR A 222 7.85 -1.97 4.87
N LEU A 223 8.57 -1.04 4.27
CA LEU A 223 9.74 -1.33 3.45
C LEU A 223 10.89 -1.91 4.30
N GLU A 224 11.10 -1.44 5.53
CA GLU A 224 12.13 -1.99 6.41
C GLU A 224 11.89 -3.47 6.77
N VAL A 225 10.63 -3.90 6.93
CA VAL A 225 10.26 -5.30 7.22
C VAL A 225 10.70 -6.26 6.11
N ILE A 226 10.76 -5.79 4.86
CA ILE A 226 11.12 -6.58 3.68
C ILE A 226 12.60 -6.41 3.26
N GLY A 227 13.44 -5.87 4.16
CA GLY A 227 14.86 -5.66 3.90
C GLY A 227 15.15 -4.56 2.88
N PHE A 228 14.40 -3.45 2.97
CA PHE A 228 14.70 -2.17 2.31
C PHE A 228 15.68 -1.34 3.15
#